data_AF-Q4UER4-F1
#
_entry.id   AF-Q4UER4-F1
#
_cell.length_a   1.000
_cell.length_b   1.000
_cell.length_c   1.000
_cell.angle_alpha   90.00
_cell.angle_beta   90.00
_cell.angle_gamma   90.00
#
_symmetry.space_group_name_H-M   'P 1'
#
loop_
_entity.id
_entity.type
_entity.pdbx_description
1 polymer ?
#
loop_
_entity_poly.entity_id
_entity_poly.type
_entity_poly.pdbx_seq_one_letter_code
_entity_poly.pdbx_strand_id
1 'polypeptide(L)'
;MAEWVPVLKETALANNSCYGAGIANGEDGELFVASDVDHEGLHWDSVYKEGYEYETMDDAGNPLKVKVDEKFTIREVFEKKMSSEGIFLGGEKYTFASYDPDMESGSFKFECVCGAKNKGGCHLIKTPGNYIVVVVYDETRGQDKTVSRMAAFNLAEYLASNGY
;
A
#
# COMPACT_ATOMS: atom_id res chain seq x y z
N MET A 1 -4.45 -23.25 -4.24
CA MET A 1 -4.46 -21.78 -4.14
C MET A 1 -3.57 -21.44 -2.97
N ALA A 2 -2.52 -20.65 -3.15
CA ALA A 2 -1.64 -20.27 -2.06
C ALA A 2 -2.46 -19.56 -0.96
N GLU A 3 -2.25 -19.95 0.30
CA GLU A 3 -2.78 -19.18 1.42
C GLU A 3 -1.92 -17.93 1.57
N TRP A 4 -2.42 -16.79 1.09
CA TRP A 4 -1.66 -15.53 1.05
C TRP A 4 -1.51 -14.87 2.42
N VAL A 5 -2.43 -15.11 3.36
CA VAL A 5 -2.35 -14.51 4.71
C VAL A 5 -1.07 -14.93 5.44
N PRO A 6 -0.70 -16.23 5.52
CA PRO A 6 0.61 -16.64 6.05
C PRO A 6 1.80 -15.91 5.40
N VAL A 7 1.77 -15.73 4.08
CA VAL A 7 2.83 -14.99 3.36
C VAL A 7 2.91 -13.54 3.85
N LEU A 8 1.78 -12.83 3.97
CA LEU A 8 1.75 -11.46 4.50
C LEU A 8 2.30 -11.40 5.93
N LYS A 9 1.95 -12.40 6.75
CA LYS A 9 2.35 -12.51 8.15
C LYS A 9 3.85 -12.73 8.32
N GLU A 10 4.42 -13.61 7.52
CA GLU A 10 5.83 -13.99 7.61
C GLU A 10 6.78 -12.95 6.98
N THR A 11 6.31 -12.23 5.95
CA THR A 11 7.17 -11.30 5.19
C THR A 11 7.03 -9.85 5.63
N ALA A 12 5.80 -9.32 5.60
CA ALA A 12 5.56 -7.88 5.81
C ALA A 12 5.20 -7.55 7.27
N LEU A 13 4.30 -8.34 7.87
CA LEU A 13 3.75 -8.05 9.20
C LEU A 13 4.61 -8.60 10.35
N ALA A 14 5.63 -9.39 10.03
CA ALA A 14 6.52 -9.99 11.01
C ALA A 14 7.18 -8.93 11.90
N ASN A 15 7.30 -9.23 13.19
CA ASN A 15 7.95 -8.37 14.19
C ASN A 15 7.39 -6.94 14.27
N ASN A 16 6.09 -6.76 13.96
CA ASN A 16 5.44 -5.44 13.94
C ASN A 16 6.13 -4.45 12.96
N SER A 17 6.69 -4.95 11.86
CA SER A 17 7.42 -4.12 10.89
C SER A 17 6.51 -3.12 10.15
N CYS A 18 5.25 -3.48 9.96
CA CYS A 18 4.20 -2.59 9.45
C CYS A 18 2.86 -2.92 10.10
N TYR A 19 1.85 -2.06 9.96
CA TYR A 19 0.53 -2.23 10.59
C TYR A 19 -0.38 -3.11 9.73
N GLY A 20 -0.44 -2.83 8.44
CA GLY A 20 -1.28 -3.51 7.47
C GLY A 20 -0.52 -3.81 6.19
N ALA A 21 -0.86 -4.92 5.56
CA ALA A 21 -0.28 -5.35 4.29
C ALA A 21 -1.34 -5.98 3.39
N GLY A 22 -1.19 -5.82 2.08
CA GLY A 22 -2.05 -6.43 1.08
C GLY A 22 -1.37 -6.57 -0.26
N ILE A 23 -2.01 -7.32 -1.16
CA ILE A 23 -1.56 -7.50 -2.53
C ILE A 23 -2.72 -7.19 -3.46
N ALA A 24 -2.46 -6.30 -4.41
CA ALA A 24 -3.36 -5.91 -5.47
C ALA A 24 -2.88 -6.43 -6.83
N ASN A 25 -3.83 -6.62 -7.75
CA ASN A 25 -3.54 -6.85 -9.15
C ASN A 25 -3.06 -5.53 -9.78
N GLY A 26 -1.94 -5.57 -10.51
CA GLY A 26 -1.38 -4.39 -11.17
C GLY A 26 -2.17 -3.89 -12.38
N GLU A 27 -3.12 -4.66 -12.90
CA GLU A 27 -4.00 -4.25 -14.01
C GLU A 27 -5.09 -3.26 -13.56
N ASP A 28 -5.73 -3.50 -12.41
CA ASP A 28 -6.89 -2.74 -11.92
C ASP A 28 -6.70 -2.10 -10.54
N GLY A 29 -5.64 -2.45 -9.82
CA GLY A 29 -5.37 -1.98 -8.46
C GLY A 29 -6.23 -2.65 -7.39
N GLU A 30 -6.98 -3.70 -7.73
CA GLU A 30 -7.89 -4.37 -6.80
C GLU A 30 -7.12 -5.33 -5.88
N LEU A 31 -7.25 -5.11 -4.56
CA LEU A 31 -6.66 -6.01 -3.58
C LEU A 31 -7.43 -7.35 -3.57
N PHE A 32 -6.70 -8.46 -3.64
CA PHE A 32 -7.27 -9.81 -3.51
C PHE A 32 -6.90 -10.47 -2.18
N VAL A 33 -5.97 -9.89 -1.43
CA VAL A 33 -5.63 -10.30 -0.07
C VAL A 33 -5.19 -9.09 0.74
N ALA A 34 -5.61 -9.05 2.00
CA ALA A 34 -5.14 -8.11 3.00
C ALA A 34 -5.10 -8.77 4.39
N SER A 35 -4.20 -8.30 5.24
CA SER A 35 -4.14 -8.63 6.66
C SER A 35 -3.45 -7.49 7.43
N ASP A 36 -3.56 -7.52 8.75
CA ASP A 36 -2.87 -6.59 9.64
C ASP A 36 -2.16 -7.34 10.76
N VAL A 37 -1.46 -6.65 11.65
CA VAL A 37 -0.76 -7.33 12.76
C VAL A 37 -1.70 -7.83 13.88
N ASP A 38 -2.94 -7.33 13.95
CA ASP A 38 -3.84 -7.54 15.09
C ASP A 38 -4.81 -8.73 14.86
N HIS A 39 -4.96 -9.20 13.62
CA HIS A 39 -5.88 -10.27 13.25
C HIS A 39 -5.20 -11.45 12.55
N GLU A 40 -5.49 -12.69 12.96
CA GLU A 40 -4.87 -13.89 12.38
C GLU A 40 -5.21 -14.16 10.90
N GLY A 41 -6.34 -13.63 10.41
CA GLY A 41 -6.90 -13.96 9.10
C GLY A 41 -6.86 -12.82 8.08
N LEU A 42 -7.75 -12.95 7.08
CA LEU A 42 -8.05 -11.85 6.16
C LEU A 42 -8.60 -10.67 6.96
N HIS A 43 -8.00 -9.51 6.77
CA HIS A 43 -8.46 -8.27 7.37
C HIS A 43 -8.10 -7.10 6.46
N TRP A 44 -9.09 -6.29 6.09
CA TRP A 44 -8.97 -5.31 5.00
C TRP A 44 -8.84 -3.88 5.52
N ASP A 45 -9.45 -3.56 6.66
CA ASP A 45 -9.67 -2.18 7.11
C ASP A 45 -8.38 -1.34 7.26
N SER A 46 -7.22 -1.99 7.43
CA SER A 46 -5.93 -1.30 7.51
C SER A 46 -5.42 -0.78 6.16
N VAL A 47 -5.80 -1.41 5.05
CA VAL A 47 -5.26 -1.13 3.70
C VAL A 47 -6.31 -0.92 2.63
N TYR A 48 -7.57 -1.30 2.88
CA TYR A 48 -8.66 -1.19 1.93
C TYR A 48 -9.98 -0.84 2.61
N LYS A 49 -10.73 0.07 2.00
CA LYS A 49 -12.12 0.36 2.36
C LYS A 49 -12.98 0.45 1.10
N GLU A 50 -14.07 -0.31 1.08
CA GLU A 50 -15.00 -0.28 -0.03
C GLU A 50 -15.77 1.05 -0.09
N GLY A 51 -15.79 1.65 -1.29
CA GLY A 51 -16.58 2.81 -1.71
C GLY A 51 -17.13 3.73 -0.63
N TYR A 52 -16.50 4.89 -0.44
CA TYR A 52 -16.92 5.88 0.55
C TYR A 52 -16.86 7.31 0.02
N GLU A 53 -17.52 8.22 0.73
CA GLU A 53 -17.34 9.66 0.51
C GLU A 53 -16.24 10.17 1.43
N TYR A 54 -15.33 10.96 0.88
CA TYR A 54 -14.30 11.67 1.62
C TYR A 54 -14.57 13.17 1.55
N GLU A 55 -14.55 13.84 2.70
CA GLU A 55 -14.69 15.29 2.78
C GLU A 55 -13.31 15.93 2.63
N THR A 56 -13.16 16.73 1.57
CA THR A 56 -11.99 17.56 1.30
C THR A 56 -12.43 19.02 1.17
N MET A 57 -11.50 19.93 0.93
CA MET A 57 -11.79 21.32 0.59
C MET A 57 -11.44 21.57 -0.88
N ASP A 58 -12.21 22.41 -1.55
CA ASP A 58 -11.86 22.94 -2.87
C ASP A 58 -10.79 24.05 -2.77
N ASP A 59 -10.33 24.56 -3.92
CA ASP A 59 -9.33 25.65 -4.00
C ASP A 59 -9.80 26.96 -3.34
N ALA A 60 -11.11 27.13 -3.13
CA ALA A 60 -11.72 28.28 -2.46
C ALA A 60 -11.98 28.02 -0.97
N GLY A 61 -11.60 26.85 -0.44
CA GLY A 61 -11.78 26.46 0.96
C GLY A 61 -13.18 25.97 1.32
N ASN A 62 -14.06 25.71 0.35
CA ASN A 62 -15.38 25.16 0.60
C ASN A 62 -15.33 23.64 0.77
N PRO A 63 -16.17 23.05 1.65
CA PRO A 63 -16.29 21.60 1.75
C PRO A 63 -16.73 20.97 0.42
N LEU A 64 -15.99 19.98 -0.03
CA LEU A 64 -16.27 19.16 -1.20
C LEU A 64 -16.32 17.70 -0.79
N LYS A 65 -17.36 16.99 -1.24
CA LYS A 65 -17.46 15.53 -1.06
C LYS A 65 -16.99 14.85 -2.33
N VAL A 66 -15.95 14.04 -2.23
CA VAL A 66 -15.46 13.22 -3.33
C VAL A 66 -15.77 11.75 -3.06
N LYS A 67 -16.26 11.06 -4.08
CA LYS A 67 -16.44 9.61 -4.00
C LYS A 67 -15.08 8.94 -4.23
N VAL A 68 -14.62 8.17 -3.26
CA VAL A 68 -13.34 7.48 -3.30
C VAL A 68 -13.56 6.00 -3.63
N ASP A 69 -12.78 5.53 -4.60
CA ASP A 69 -12.55 4.11 -4.83
C ASP A 69 -11.02 3.90 -4.85
N GLU A 70 -10.53 3.25 -3.80
CA GLU A 70 -9.10 3.22 -3.45
C GLU A 70 -8.26 2.56 -4.54
N LYS A 71 -8.81 1.58 -5.28
CA LYS A 71 -8.10 0.89 -6.35
C LYS A 71 -7.65 1.83 -7.46
N PHE A 72 -8.45 2.85 -7.78
CA PHE A 72 -8.04 3.86 -8.76
C PHE A 72 -6.89 4.71 -8.27
N THR A 73 -6.83 5.01 -6.97
CA THR A 73 -5.74 5.81 -6.39
C THR A 73 -4.43 5.03 -6.34
N ILE A 74 -4.51 3.71 -6.10
CA ILE A 74 -3.38 2.78 -6.17
C ILE A 74 -2.87 2.68 -7.62
N ARG A 75 -3.77 2.55 -8.59
CA ARG A 75 -3.37 2.44 -10.00
C ARG A 75 -2.81 3.76 -10.54
N GLU A 76 -3.43 4.89 -10.19
CA GLU A 76 -3.06 6.22 -10.68
C GLU A 76 -1.58 6.54 -10.41
N VAL A 77 -1.06 6.21 -9.23
CA VAL A 77 0.32 6.57 -8.88
C VAL A 77 1.37 5.87 -9.73
N PHE A 78 1.10 4.68 -10.26
CA PHE A 78 2.00 3.99 -11.18
C PHE A 78 1.78 4.44 -12.63
N GLU A 79 0.54 4.72 -13.04
CA GLU A 79 0.24 5.21 -14.40
C GLU A 79 0.77 6.63 -14.63
N LYS A 80 0.55 7.51 -13.67
CA LYS A 80 0.87 8.95 -13.77
C LYS A 80 2.17 9.32 -13.09
N LYS A 81 2.75 8.44 -12.26
CA LYS A 81 3.96 8.70 -11.45
C LYS A 81 3.78 9.86 -10.46
N MET A 82 2.52 10.13 -10.10
CA MET A 82 2.07 11.15 -9.17
C MET A 82 0.65 10.82 -8.70
N SER A 83 0.16 11.50 -7.67
CA SER A 83 -1.23 11.42 -7.25
C SER A 83 -1.91 12.78 -7.38
N SER A 84 -3.13 12.80 -7.92
CA SER A 84 -3.90 14.05 -8.07
C SER A 84 -4.53 14.47 -6.74
N GLU A 85 -5.16 13.52 -6.04
CA GLU A 85 -5.98 13.78 -4.85
C GLU A 85 -5.40 13.20 -3.56
N GLY A 86 -4.26 12.52 -3.63
CA GLY A 86 -3.70 11.68 -2.58
C GLY A 86 -3.93 10.18 -2.83
N ILE A 87 -3.18 9.37 -2.11
CA ILE A 87 -3.30 7.92 -2.12
C ILE A 87 -4.28 7.56 -1.00
N PHE A 88 -5.32 6.80 -1.30
CA PHE A 88 -6.32 6.42 -0.29
C PHE A 88 -6.20 4.93 0.01
N LEU A 89 -6.05 4.58 1.28
CA LEU A 89 -5.89 3.21 1.76
C LEU A 89 -6.60 3.06 3.12
N GLY A 90 -7.51 2.10 3.26
CA GLY A 90 -8.18 1.81 4.53
C GLY A 90 -9.05 2.95 5.04
N GLY A 91 -9.56 3.81 4.14
CA GLY A 91 -10.33 5.00 4.52
C GLY A 91 -9.49 6.23 4.86
N GLU A 92 -8.16 6.14 4.78
CA GLU A 92 -7.23 7.20 5.15
C GLU A 92 -6.55 7.81 3.91
N LYS A 93 -6.36 9.13 3.92
CA LYS A 93 -5.64 9.86 2.88
C LYS A 93 -4.15 9.96 3.21
N TYR A 94 -3.31 9.58 2.26
CA TYR A 94 -1.86 9.71 2.30
C TYR A 94 -1.41 10.71 1.22
N THR A 95 -0.51 11.61 1.59
CA THR A 95 0.16 12.52 0.66
C THR A 95 1.22 11.73 -0.12
N PHE A 96 1.18 11.81 -1.45
CA PHE A 96 2.22 11.27 -2.30
C PHE A 96 3.57 11.94 -1.97
N ALA A 97 4.59 11.15 -1.64
CA ALA A 97 5.89 11.66 -1.23
C ALA A 97 6.96 11.45 -2.30
N SER A 98 7.00 10.26 -2.92
CA SER A 98 8.01 9.93 -3.93
C SER A 98 7.59 8.76 -4.81
N TYR A 99 8.13 8.73 -6.02
CA TYR A 99 8.10 7.59 -6.93
C TYR A 99 9.53 7.29 -7.42
N ASP A 100 9.91 6.02 -7.38
CA ASP A 100 11.18 5.50 -7.88
C ASP A 100 10.91 4.37 -8.89
N PRO A 101 11.24 4.54 -10.18
CA PRO A 101 10.92 3.56 -11.21
C PRO A 101 11.84 2.33 -11.24
N ASP A 102 13.02 2.41 -10.62
CA ASP A 102 14.10 1.43 -10.82
C ASP A 102 14.76 1.03 -9.50
N MET A 103 13.95 0.86 -8.45
CA MET A 103 14.45 0.46 -7.13
C MET A 103 14.95 -0.97 -7.15
N GLU A 104 16.24 -1.14 -6.88
CA GLU A 104 16.91 -2.45 -6.82
C GLU A 104 16.77 -3.04 -5.41
N SER A 105 16.23 -4.26 -5.32
CA SER A 105 16.18 -5.05 -4.09
C SER A 105 16.36 -6.52 -4.42
N GLY A 106 17.30 -7.18 -3.73
CA GLY A 106 17.71 -8.54 -4.04
C GLY A 106 18.22 -8.66 -5.50
N SER A 107 17.58 -9.52 -6.29
CA SER A 107 17.88 -9.73 -7.71
C SER A 107 16.88 -9.07 -8.67
N PHE A 108 16.00 -8.21 -8.14
CA PHE A 108 14.86 -7.66 -8.87
C PHE A 108 14.90 -6.13 -8.90
N LYS A 109 14.17 -5.57 -9.87
CA LYS A 109 13.85 -4.15 -9.96
C LYS A 109 12.37 -3.95 -9.74
N PHE A 110 12.02 -2.93 -8.97
CA PHE A 110 10.66 -2.61 -8.60
C PHE A 110 10.37 -1.14 -8.85
N GLU A 111 9.11 -0.85 -9.19
CA GLU A 111 8.60 0.53 -9.08
C GLU A 111 8.11 0.73 -7.65
N CYS A 112 8.55 1.80 -6.99
CA CYS A 112 8.27 2.07 -5.58
C CYS A 112 7.61 3.44 -5.42
N VAL A 113 6.42 3.47 -4.84
CA VAL A 113 5.75 4.71 -4.40
C VAL A 113 5.78 4.75 -2.87
N CYS A 114 6.08 5.93 -2.32
CA CYS A 114 5.91 6.18 -0.89
C CYS A 114 4.86 7.27 -0.68
N GLY A 115 3.97 7.04 0.28
CA GLY A 115 3.03 8.03 0.80
C GLY A 115 3.29 8.32 2.28
N ALA A 116 2.86 9.48 2.74
CA ALA A 116 2.98 9.90 4.14
C ALA A 116 1.65 10.43 4.66
N LYS A 117 1.39 10.23 5.94
CA LYS A 117 0.33 10.89 6.69
C LYS A 117 0.87 11.34 8.04
N ASN A 118 0.05 12.05 8.83
CA ASN A 118 0.47 12.40 10.18
C ASN A 118 0.74 11.12 10.99
N LYS A 119 1.95 10.98 11.54
CA LYS A 119 2.39 9.82 12.32
C LYS A 119 2.27 8.47 11.59
N GLY A 120 2.51 8.44 10.29
CA GLY A 120 2.48 7.19 9.53
C GLY A 120 2.70 7.37 8.05
N GLY A 121 2.53 6.30 7.29
CA GLY A 121 2.70 6.35 5.85
C GLY A 121 2.41 5.01 5.18
N CYS A 122 2.67 4.97 3.88
CA CYS A 122 2.47 3.77 3.07
C CYS A 122 3.59 3.59 2.05
N HIS A 123 3.75 2.35 1.60
CA HIS A 123 4.63 1.94 0.51
C HIS A 123 3.84 1.08 -0.45
N LEU A 124 3.87 1.45 -1.74
CA LEU A 124 3.30 0.65 -2.82
C LEU A 124 4.44 0.18 -3.71
N ILE A 125 4.60 -1.13 -3.87
CA ILE A 125 5.70 -1.72 -4.63
C ILE A 125 5.13 -2.55 -5.77
N LYS A 126 5.39 -2.15 -7.01
CA LYS A 126 4.97 -2.92 -8.19
C LYS A 126 6.04 -3.93 -8.57
N THR A 127 5.64 -5.19 -8.68
CA THR A 127 6.49 -6.33 -9.04
C THR A 127 6.61 -6.48 -10.56
N PRO A 128 7.67 -7.17 -11.05
CA PRO A 128 7.79 -7.54 -12.46
C PRO A 128 6.62 -8.42 -12.97
N GLY A 129 5.99 -9.22 -12.10
CA GLY A 129 4.80 -10.01 -12.43
C GLY A 129 3.50 -9.21 -12.53
N ASN A 130 3.57 -7.88 -12.43
CA ASN A 130 2.43 -6.97 -12.46
C ASN A 130 1.47 -7.13 -11.27
N TYR A 131 2.01 -7.27 -10.07
CA TYR A 131 1.28 -7.17 -8.80
C TYR A 131 1.74 -5.95 -8.02
N ILE A 132 0.91 -5.46 -7.11
CA ILE A 132 1.22 -4.30 -6.28
C ILE A 132 1.14 -4.74 -4.81
N VAL A 133 2.27 -4.69 -4.13
CA VAL A 133 2.34 -4.81 -2.68
C VAL A 133 1.91 -3.49 -2.06
N VAL A 134 0.98 -3.55 -1.12
CA VAL A 134 0.49 -2.41 -0.33
C VAL A 134 0.91 -2.62 1.11
N VAL A 135 1.64 -1.68 1.69
CA VAL A 135 2.02 -1.72 3.11
C VAL A 135 1.76 -0.37 3.76
N VAL A 136 1.16 -0.36 4.94
CA VAL A 136 0.93 0.83 5.77
C VAL A 136 1.63 0.71 7.12
N TYR A 137 2.14 1.82 7.65
CA TYR A 137 2.75 1.87 8.98
C TYR A 137 2.20 3.01 9.82
N ASP A 138 2.25 2.82 11.14
CA ASP A 138 1.77 3.77 12.15
C ASP A 138 2.85 3.99 13.22
N GLU A 139 3.35 5.22 13.29
CA GLU A 139 4.41 5.61 14.23
C GLU A 139 3.93 5.56 15.70
N THR A 140 2.63 5.67 15.95
CA THR A 140 2.07 5.52 17.30
C THR A 140 2.16 4.08 17.80
N ARG A 141 2.36 3.12 16.90
CA ARG A 141 2.54 1.69 17.17
C ARG A 141 4.03 1.29 17.21
N GLY A 142 4.94 2.27 17.27
CA GLY A 142 6.39 2.04 17.32
C GLY A 142 6.99 1.61 15.99
N GLN A 143 6.28 1.82 14.88
CA GLN A 143 6.73 1.49 13.53
C GLN A 143 7.36 2.71 12.87
N ASP A 144 8.19 2.49 11.86
CA ASP A 144 8.81 3.59 11.13
C ASP A 144 8.91 3.28 9.64
N LYS A 145 9.11 4.36 8.87
CA LYS A 145 9.22 4.34 7.42
C LYS A 145 10.26 3.35 6.89
N THR A 146 11.39 3.20 7.58
CA THR A 146 12.53 2.41 7.10
C THR A 146 12.23 0.93 7.26
N VAL A 147 11.80 0.51 8.46
CA VAL A 147 11.46 -0.88 8.76
C VAL A 147 10.27 -1.34 7.91
N SER A 148 9.23 -0.50 7.79
CA SER A 148 8.05 -0.85 6.99
C SER A 148 8.35 -0.90 5.49
N ARG A 149 9.32 -0.12 5.00
CA ARG A 149 9.76 -0.16 3.60
C ARG A 149 10.50 -1.46 3.29
N MET A 150 11.40 -1.90 4.18
CA MET A 150 12.07 -3.20 4.04
C MET A 150 11.06 -4.34 4.06
N ALA A 151 10.05 -4.27 4.93
CA ALA A 151 8.96 -5.23 4.96
C ALA A 151 8.18 -5.31 3.63
N ALA A 152 7.91 -4.15 3.00
CA ALA A 152 7.29 -4.11 1.67
C ALA A 152 8.16 -4.78 0.59
N PHE A 153 9.48 -4.55 0.61
CA PHE A 153 10.41 -5.22 -0.32
C PHE A 153 10.54 -6.71 -0.06
N ASN A 154 10.56 -7.17 1.20
CA ASN A 154 10.58 -8.60 1.52
C ASN A 154 9.38 -9.33 0.88
N LEU A 155 8.19 -8.73 0.97
CA LEU A 155 6.99 -9.27 0.32
C LEU A 155 7.08 -9.19 -1.21
N ALA A 156 7.55 -8.06 -1.76
CA ALA A 156 7.71 -7.90 -3.21
C ALA A 156 8.75 -8.88 -3.81
N GLU A 157 9.84 -9.14 -3.11
CA GLU A 157 10.85 -10.14 -3.49
C GLU A 157 10.30 -11.55 -3.43
N TYR A 158 9.48 -11.86 -2.42
CA TYR A 158 8.78 -13.15 -2.36
C TYR A 158 7.88 -13.34 -3.59
N LEU A 159 7.09 -12.32 -3.95
CA LEU A 159 6.22 -12.37 -5.13
C LEU A 159 7.02 -12.56 -6.41
N ALA A 160 8.02 -11.71 -6.64
CA ALA A 160 8.86 -11.76 -7.84
C ALA A 160 9.60 -13.11 -7.99
N SER A 161 10.08 -13.68 -6.88
CA SER A 161 10.75 -14.99 -6.86
C SER A 161 9.83 -16.15 -7.23
N ASN A 162 8.52 -15.99 -7.05
CA ASN A 162 7.50 -16.99 -7.36
C ASN A 162 6.74 -16.69 -8.67
N GLY A 163 7.20 -15.71 -9.45
CA GLY A 163 6.59 -15.33 -10.74
C GLY A 163 5.34 -14.44 -10.62
N TYR A 164 5.15 -13.80 -9.46
CA TYR A 164 4.16 -12.76 -9.20
C TYR A 164 4.83 -11.37 -9.14
#